data_AF-A0A3D5P439-F1
#
_entry.id   AF-A0A3D5P439-F1
#
_cell.length_a   1.000
_cell.length_b   1.000
_cell.length_c   1.000
_cell.angle_alpha   90.00
_cell.angle_beta   90.00
_cell.angle_gamma   90.00
#
_symmetry.space_group_name_H-M   'P 1'
#
loop_
_entity.id
_entity.type
_entity.pdbx_description
1 polymer ?
#
loop_
_entity_poly.entity_id
_entity_poly.type
_entity_poly.pdbx_seq_one_letter_code
_entity_poly.pdbx_strand_id
1 'polypeptide(L)'
;MNVSAQWLIDLVPGLTGKPEEISEHLALRGAPVDGITSPGGGLGDIIIGRVIRARQHPNADRLRVCEVDNGAEIVQIVCGAPVVRDGACYPLAPIGAILPGDFKIKKSKIRGEVSHGMLCSAKELGLGDDHSGIMELVGDFTPGESFIDSVGLNDFTLDVEVTANRGDLLSHVGIARELAAAGEGRIELPEIPDGSDLPLGYQTGAPEVEHTGFSVRIEDENLCHRYIGAVIRGVSVKPSPGWLQARLRGAGARPVNNVVDATNYVLLELGQPMHAFDLSELRGQSVIVRRASQKEAEFKTLDG
;
A
#
# COMPACT_ATOMS: atom_id res chain seq x y z
N MET A 1 -14.52 8.91 1.75
CA MET A 1 -13.16 8.84 2.33
C MET A 1 -12.92 7.39 2.65
N ASN A 2 -11.98 6.77 1.96
CA ASN A 2 -11.72 5.34 2.14
C ASN A 2 -10.85 5.10 3.38
N VAL A 3 -11.33 4.25 4.28
CA VAL A 3 -10.58 3.81 5.45
C VAL A 3 -10.54 2.30 5.58
N SER A 4 -9.40 1.80 6.03
CA SER A 4 -9.18 0.40 6.38
C SER A 4 -9.84 0.10 7.74
N ALA A 5 -10.71 -0.90 7.79
CA ALA A 5 -11.32 -1.36 9.03
C ALA A 5 -10.26 -1.94 9.98
N GLN A 6 -9.32 -2.74 9.48
CA GLN A 6 -8.24 -3.29 10.30
C GLN A 6 -7.36 -2.19 10.88
N TRP A 7 -7.06 -1.14 10.12
CA TRP A 7 -6.27 -0.01 10.63
C TRP A 7 -7.01 0.78 11.70
N LEU A 8 -8.34 0.94 11.59
CA LEU A 8 -9.15 1.54 12.65
C LEU A 8 -9.12 0.70 13.94
N ILE A 9 -9.15 -0.64 13.81
CA ILE A 9 -9.02 -1.57 14.94
C ILE A 9 -7.64 -1.45 15.59
N ASP A 10 -6.58 -1.38 14.79
CA ASP A 10 -5.21 -1.17 15.28
C ASP A 10 -5.07 0.16 16.05
N LEU A 11 -5.77 1.21 15.61
CA LEU A 11 -5.73 2.55 16.21
C LEU A 11 -6.56 2.67 17.50
N VAL A 12 -7.58 1.82 17.67
CA VAL A 12 -8.49 1.85 18.82
C VAL A 12 -8.49 0.47 19.48
N PRO A 13 -7.51 0.19 20.36
CA PRO A 13 -7.49 -1.07 21.09
C PRO A 13 -8.81 -1.30 21.84
N GLY A 14 -9.48 -2.41 21.53
CA GLY A 14 -10.81 -2.73 22.07
C GLY A 14 -11.98 -2.38 21.14
N LEU A 15 -11.73 -1.71 20.00
CA LEU A 15 -12.69 -1.68 18.91
C LEU A 15 -12.82 -3.09 18.34
N THR A 16 -13.87 -3.78 18.76
CA THR A 16 -14.25 -5.08 18.23
C THR A 16 -15.55 -4.89 17.47
N GLY A 17 -15.56 -5.22 16.19
CA GLY A 17 -16.80 -5.20 15.44
C GLY A 17 -16.59 -5.60 13.99
N LYS A 18 -17.66 -6.08 13.38
CA LYS A 18 -17.69 -6.30 11.93
C LYS A 18 -17.71 -4.94 11.21
N PRO A 19 -17.28 -4.87 9.94
CA PRO A 19 -17.34 -3.63 9.14
C PRO A 19 -18.71 -2.95 9.17
N GLU A 20 -19.79 -3.75 9.18
CA GLU A 20 -21.17 -3.26 9.24
C GLU A 20 -21.48 -2.55 10.57
N GLU A 21 -20.99 -3.07 11.69
CA GLU A 21 -21.18 -2.48 13.02
C GLU A 21 -20.39 -1.16 13.15
N ILE A 22 -19.17 -1.12 12.61
CA ILE A 22 -18.36 0.12 12.53
C ILE A 22 -19.11 1.16 11.69
N SER A 23 -19.65 0.76 10.54
CA SER A 23 -20.45 1.62 9.66
C SER A 23 -21.68 2.22 10.37
N GLU A 24 -22.45 1.40 11.09
CA GLU A 24 -23.60 1.88 11.87
C GLU A 24 -23.18 2.90 12.93
N HIS A 25 -22.07 2.66 13.62
CA HIS A 25 -21.55 3.59 14.63
C HIS A 25 -21.11 4.93 14.03
N LEU A 26 -20.50 4.94 12.84
CA LEU A 26 -20.12 6.16 12.14
C LEU A 26 -21.35 6.94 11.64
N ALA A 27 -22.37 6.24 11.12
CA ALA A 27 -23.60 6.86 10.66
C ALA A 27 -24.32 7.63 11.78
N LEU A 28 -24.39 7.07 12.99
CA LEU A 28 -24.96 7.75 14.17
C LEU A 28 -24.22 9.04 14.57
N ARG A 29 -22.99 9.23 14.07
CA ARG A 29 -22.11 10.37 14.36
C ARG A 29 -21.99 11.35 13.19
N GLY A 30 -22.83 11.19 12.17
CA GLY A 30 -22.86 12.07 11.00
C GLY A 30 -21.71 11.81 10.02
N ALA A 31 -21.20 10.57 9.99
CA ALA A 31 -20.21 10.09 9.03
C ALA A 31 -20.70 8.76 8.40
N PRO A 32 -21.81 8.75 7.64
CA PRO A 32 -22.35 7.52 7.08
C PRO A 32 -21.34 6.87 6.11
N VAL A 33 -21.43 5.54 5.96
CA VAL A 33 -20.62 4.77 5.02
C VAL A 33 -21.45 4.47 3.78
N ASP A 34 -20.98 4.91 2.62
CA ASP A 34 -21.64 4.72 1.32
C ASP A 34 -21.43 3.31 0.76
N GLY A 35 -20.30 2.68 1.10
CA GLY A 35 -19.95 1.35 0.63
C GLY A 35 -18.90 0.66 1.47
N ILE A 36 -18.99 -0.67 1.49
CA ILE A 36 -17.99 -1.56 2.09
C ILE A 36 -17.48 -2.47 0.99
N THR A 37 -16.17 -2.46 0.77
CA THR A 37 -15.50 -3.31 -0.24
C THR A 37 -14.33 -4.05 0.40
N SER A 38 -13.84 -5.12 -0.24
CA SER A 38 -12.65 -5.84 0.21
C SER A 38 -11.52 -5.68 -0.79
N PRO A 39 -10.32 -5.23 -0.38
CA PRO A 39 -9.14 -5.19 -1.25
C PRO A 39 -8.73 -6.56 -1.81
N GLY A 40 -9.04 -7.65 -1.09
CA GLY A 40 -8.84 -9.04 -1.52
C GLY A 40 -10.06 -9.68 -2.18
N GLY A 41 -11.10 -8.89 -2.52
CA GLY A 41 -12.35 -9.40 -3.08
C GLY A 41 -12.11 -10.26 -4.33
N GLY A 42 -12.64 -11.49 -4.32
CA GLY A 42 -12.48 -12.45 -5.43
C GLY A 42 -11.14 -13.19 -5.46
N LEU A 43 -10.28 -13.04 -4.44
CA LEU A 43 -8.98 -13.72 -4.34
C LEU A 43 -8.95 -14.83 -3.27
N GLY A 44 -10.10 -15.22 -2.73
CA GLY A 44 -10.19 -16.19 -1.63
C GLY A 44 -9.72 -17.62 -1.97
N ASP A 45 -9.68 -17.98 -3.25
CA ASP A 45 -9.17 -19.28 -3.71
C ASP A 45 -7.65 -19.30 -3.90
N ILE A 46 -6.98 -18.16 -3.77
CA ILE A 46 -5.55 -18.01 -4.04
C ILE A 46 -4.75 -18.36 -2.79
N ILE A 47 -3.72 -19.17 -2.99
CA ILE A 47 -2.82 -19.63 -1.93
C ILE A 47 -1.38 -19.22 -2.22
N ILE A 48 -0.50 -19.34 -1.24
CA ILE A 48 0.93 -19.21 -1.45
C ILE A 48 1.48 -20.50 -2.05
N GLY A 49 2.19 -20.41 -3.17
CA GLY A 49 2.98 -21.50 -3.75
C GLY A 49 4.48 -21.20 -3.68
N ARG A 50 5.29 -22.19 -3.34
CA ARG A 50 6.76 -22.06 -3.38
C ARG A 50 7.33 -22.85 -4.56
N VAL A 51 8.06 -22.16 -5.43
CA VAL A 51 8.73 -22.82 -6.55
C VAL A 51 9.93 -23.59 -5.99
N ILE A 52 9.88 -24.91 -6.04
CA ILE A 52 11.01 -25.77 -5.65
C ILE A 52 12.09 -25.73 -6.74
N ARG A 53 11.64 -25.80 -7.99
CA ARG A 53 12.53 -25.79 -9.16
C ARG A 53 11.82 -25.34 -10.42
N ALA A 54 12.46 -24.50 -11.22
CA ALA A 54 12.03 -24.13 -12.55
C ALA A 54 13.02 -24.64 -13.62
N ARG A 55 12.51 -25.31 -14.66
CA ARG A 55 13.30 -25.73 -15.82
C ARG A 55 12.75 -25.12 -17.11
N GLN A 56 13.58 -25.05 -18.14
CA GLN A 56 13.14 -24.67 -19.48
C GLN A 56 12.11 -25.68 -19.99
N HIS A 57 11.03 -25.18 -20.60
CA HIS A 57 10.03 -26.05 -21.22
C HIS A 57 10.63 -26.76 -22.46
N PRO A 58 10.52 -28.10 -22.58
CA PRO A 58 11.23 -28.87 -23.62
C PRO A 58 10.81 -28.48 -25.05
N ASN A 59 9.55 -28.06 -25.23
CA ASN A 59 8.97 -27.70 -26.53
C ASN A 59 8.65 -26.20 -26.68
N ALA A 60 9.23 -25.32 -25.86
CA ALA A 60 8.97 -23.87 -25.92
C ALA A 60 10.08 -23.02 -25.26
N ASP A 61 10.59 -22.03 -25.98
CA ASP A 61 11.67 -21.16 -25.49
C ASP A 61 11.20 -20.11 -24.47
N ARG A 62 9.92 -19.73 -24.54
CA ARG A 62 9.33 -18.68 -23.67
C ARG A 62 8.55 -19.22 -22.48
N LEU A 63 8.59 -20.54 -22.24
CA LEU A 63 7.87 -21.15 -21.13
C LEU A 63 8.84 -21.86 -20.19
N ARG A 64 8.48 -21.87 -18.92
CA ARG A 64 9.11 -22.64 -17.85
C ARG A 64 8.17 -23.72 -17.38
N VAL A 65 8.72 -24.84 -16.95
CA VAL A 65 8.01 -25.88 -16.20
C VAL A 65 8.51 -25.80 -14.77
N CYS A 66 7.61 -25.45 -13.86
CA CYS A 66 7.91 -25.23 -12.45
C CYS A 66 7.33 -26.38 -11.63
N GLU A 67 8.14 -26.94 -10.73
CA GLU A 67 7.69 -27.78 -9.63
C GLU A 67 7.39 -26.86 -8.45
N VAL A 68 6.12 -26.81 -8.03
CA VAL A 68 5.63 -25.87 -7.03
C VAL A 68 5.02 -26.64 -5.87
N ASP A 69 5.52 -26.39 -4.67
CA ASP A 69 4.89 -26.83 -3.43
C ASP A 69 3.69 -25.93 -3.14
N ASN A 70 2.50 -26.53 -3.05
CA ASN A 70 1.24 -25.85 -2.73
C ASN A 70 0.79 -26.05 -1.28
N GLY A 71 1.66 -26.60 -0.42
CA GLY A 71 1.38 -26.93 0.98
C GLY A 71 0.81 -28.32 1.21
N ALA A 72 0.23 -28.95 0.19
CA ALA A 72 -0.28 -30.32 0.26
C ALA A 72 0.58 -31.31 -0.55
N GLU A 73 1.03 -30.89 -1.73
CA GLU A 73 1.83 -31.69 -2.65
C GLU A 73 2.68 -30.81 -3.58
N ILE A 74 3.60 -31.43 -4.31
CA ILE A 74 4.37 -30.75 -5.37
C ILE A 74 3.61 -30.92 -6.69
N VAL A 75 3.18 -29.81 -7.27
CA VAL A 75 2.44 -29.76 -8.53
C VAL A 75 3.29 -29.17 -9.66
N GLN A 76 3.07 -29.67 -10.88
CA GLN A 76 3.68 -29.09 -12.08
C GLN A 76 2.85 -27.91 -12.59
N ILE A 77 3.49 -26.75 -12.76
CA ILE A 77 2.89 -25.54 -13.32
C ILE A 77 3.72 -25.06 -14.51
N VAL A 78 3.06 -24.80 -15.63
CA VAL A 78 3.71 -24.18 -16.80
C VAL A 78 3.55 -22.66 -16.69
N CYS A 79 4.67 -21.94 -16.61
CA CYS A 79 4.69 -20.50 -16.43
C CYS A 79 5.29 -19.81 -17.66
N GLY A 80 4.68 -18.71 -18.11
CA GLY A 80 5.19 -17.88 -19.21
C GLY A 80 6.02 -16.67 -18.75
N ALA A 81 6.25 -16.52 -17.44
CA ALA A 81 7.02 -15.41 -16.92
C ALA A 81 8.50 -15.50 -17.36
N PRO A 82 9.13 -14.36 -17.70
CA PRO A 82 10.52 -14.35 -18.14
C PRO A 82 11.48 -14.82 -17.04
N VAL A 83 11.11 -14.57 -15.78
CA VAL A 83 11.89 -14.95 -14.60
C VAL A 83 10.98 -15.66 -13.60
N VAL A 84 11.45 -16.81 -13.13
CA VAL A 84 10.89 -17.56 -11.99
C VAL A 84 12.09 -18.03 -11.17
N ARG A 85 12.11 -17.76 -9.87
CA ARG A 85 13.23 -18.10 -8.98
C ARG A 85 12.95 -19.36 -8.18
N ASP A 86 13.92 -20.25 -8.14
CA ASP A 86 13.90 -21.41 -7.25
C ASP A 86 13.95 -20.94 -5.79
N GLY A 87 13.12 -21.54 -4.93
CA GLY A 87 12.95 -21.20 -3.52
C GLY A 87 12.00 -20.03 -3.24
N ALA A 88 11.60 -19.25 -4.26
CA ALA A 88 10.74 -18.08 -4.06
C ALA A 88 9.26 -18.45 -3.96
N CYS A 89 8.50 -17.59 -3.24
CA CYS A 89 7.06 -17.72 -3.06
C CYS A 89 6.31 -16.80 -4.04
N TYR A 90 5.18 -17.29 -4.53
CA TYR A 90 4.31 -16.61 -5.50
C TYR A 90 2.84 -16.90 -5.18
N PRO A 91 1.90 -16.02 -5.55
CA PRO A 91 0.48 -16.34 -5.53
C PRO A 91 0.19 -17.46 -6.52
N LEU A 92 -0.44 -18.51 -6.04
CA LEU A 92 -0.81 -19.70 -6.78
C LEU A 92 -2.33 -19.80 -6.84
N ALA A 93 -2.87 -19.80 -8.05
CA ALA A 93 -4.25 -20.16 -8.32
C ALA A 93 -4.33 -21.68 -8.60
N PRO A 94 -4.85 -22.50 -7.65
CA PRO A 94 -4.99 -23.94 -7.85
C PRO A 94 -6.10 -24.26 -8.87
N ILE A 95 -6.16 -25.51 -9.33
CA ILE A 95 -7.28 -25.97 -10.18
C ILE A 95 -8.60 -25.73 -9.44
N GLY A 96 -9.55 -25.10 -10.13
CA GLY A 96 -10.86 -24.77 -9.58
C GLY A 96 -10.99 -23.32 -9.14
N ALA A 97 -9.87 -22.66 -8.82
CA ALA A 97 -9.85 -21.25 -8.44
C ALA A 97 -10.44 -20.35 -9.53
N ILE A 98 -11.08 -19.26 -9.11
CA ILE A 98 -11.63 -18.25 -10.02
C ILE A 98 -10.85 -16.95 -9.80
N LEU A 99 -10.22 -16.46 -10.86
CA LEU A 99 -9.55 -15.17 -10.86
C LEU A 99 -10.50 -14.04 -11.25
N PRO A 100 -10.17 -12.78 -10.92
CA PRO A 100 -10.90 -11.60 -11.39
C PRO A 100 -11.23 -11.67 -12.89
N GLY A 101 -12.47 -11.31 -13.24
CA GLY A 101 -13.00 -11.47 -14.60
C GLY A 101 -13.55 -12.87 -14.92
N ASP A 102 -13.95 -13.63 -13.90
CA ASP A 102 -14.55 -14.97 -13.99
C ASP A 102 -13.65 -16.01 -14.69
N PHE A 103 -12.34 -15.84 -14.57
CA PHE A 103 -11.38 -16.73 -15.20
C PHE A 103 -11.12 -17.98 -14.33
N LYS A 104 -11.81 -19.07 -14.65
CA LYS A 104 -11.68 -20.34 -13.92
C LYS A 104 -10.42 -21.12 -14.31
N ILE A 105 -9.57 -21.41 -13.32
CA ILE A 105 -8.38 -22.24 -13.48
C ILE A 105 -8.76 -23.70 -13.67
N LYS A 106 -8.21 -24.31 -14.72
CA LYS A 106 -8.43 -25.71 -15.08
C LYS A 106 -7.09 -26.39 -15.34
N LYS A 107 -7.08 -27.71 -15.18
CA LYS A 107 -5.99 -28.54 -15.68
C LYS A 107 -5.85 -28.33 -17.19
N SER A 108 -4.67 -27.93 -17.64
CA SER A 108 -4.40 -27.67 -19.05
C SER A 108 -3.15 -28.40 -19.51
N LYS A 109 -3.06 -28.67 -20.81
CA LYS A 109 -1.87 -29.25 -21.45
C LYS A 109 -1.29 -28.22 -22.40
N ILE A 110 -0.13 -27.68 -22.06
CA ILE A 110 0.55 -26.62 -22.81
C ILE A 110 1.76 -27.26 -23.47
N ARG A 111 1.74 -27.38 -24.80
CA ARG A 111 2.87 -27.89 -25.62
C ARG A 111 3.46 -29.23 -25.13
N GLY A 112 2.61 -30.11 -24.62
CA GLY A 112 2.99 -31.45 -24.16
C GLY A 112 3.05 -31.60 -22.64
N GLU A 113 3.31 -30.51 -21.92
CA GLU A 113 3.41 -30.48 -20.47
C GLU A 113 2.06 -30.16 -19.83
N VAL A 114 1.77 -30.78 -18.69
CA VAL A 114 0.53 -30.56 -17.95
C VAL A 114 0.74 -29.46 -16.92
N SER A 115 -0.17 -28.49 -16.85
CA SER A 115 -0.21 -27.46 -15.81
C SER A 115 -1.36 -27.71 -14.85
N HIS A 116 -1.06 -27.76 -13.54
CA HIS A 116 -2.01 -28.00 -12.46
C HIS A 116 -2.35 -26.74 -11.67
N GLY A 117 -2.43 -25.61 -12.37
CA GLY A 117 -2.69 -24.31 -11.77
C GLY A 117 -2.00 -23.20 -12.56
N MET A 118 -1.89 -22.04 -11.93
CA MET A 118 -1.24 -20.87 -12.49
C MET A 118 -0.55 -20.06 -11.38
N LEU A 119 0.71 -19.68 -11.61
CA LEU A 119 1.37 -18.63 -10.80
C LEU A 119 0.89 -17.28 -11.34
N CYS A 120 0.44 -16.39 -10.45
CA CYS A 120 -0.25 -15.17 -10.85
C CYS A 120 0.65 -13.93 -10.82
N SER A 121 0.40 -13.02 -11.75
CA SER A 121 0.88 -11.63 -11.76
C SER A 121 -0.02 -10.72 -10.93
N ALA A 122 0.49 -9.54 -10.56
CA ALA A 122 -0.32 -8.52 -9.89
C ALA A 122 -1.53 -8.10 -10.74
N LYS A 123 -1.38 -8.07 -12.07
CA LYS A 123 -2.46 -7.75 -13.01
C LYS A 123 -3.58 -8.78 -13.00
N GLU A 124 -3.24 -10.07 -13.06
CA GLU A 124 -4.22 -11.16 -13.03
C GLU A 124 -5.00 -11.18 -11.71
N LEU A 125 -4.37 -10.74 -10.61
CA LEU A 125 -5.00 -10.60 -9.30
C LEU A 125 -5.75 -9.27 -9.13
N GLY A 126 -5.68 -8.34 -10.09
CA GLY A 126 -6.28 -7.00 -9.96
C GLY A 126 -5.58 -6.09 -8.95
N LEU A 127 -4.34 -6.39 -8.56
CA LEU A 127 -3.57 -5.66 -7.54
C LEU A 127 -2.61 -4.61 -8.11
N GLY A 128 -2.49 -4.51 -9.43
CA GLY A 128 -1.70 -3.48 -10.10
C GLY A 128 -1.51 -3.73 -11.60
N ASP A 129 -0.92 -2.76 -12.29
CA ASP A 129 -0.73 -2.79 -13.75
C ASP A 129 0.61 -3.40 -14.19
N ASP A 130 1.34 -4.05 -13.28
CA ASP A 130 2.65 -4.60 -13.62
C ASP A 130 2.53 -5.67 -14.72
N HIS A 131 3.35 -5.55 -15.75
CA HIS A 131 3.44 -6.47 -16.89
C HIS A 131 4.79 -7.21 -16.90
N SER A 132 5.63 -7.00 -15.89
CA SER A 132 6.98 -7.56 -15.80
C SER A 132 7.00 -9.08 -15.61
N GLY A 133 5.92 -9.66 -15.06
CA GLY A 133 5.78 -11.11 -14.89
C GLY A 133 4.88 -11.49 -13.71
N ILE A 134 5.10 -12.69 -13.18
CA ILE A 134 4.43 -13.18 -11.98
C ILE A 134 4.87 -12.40 -10.73
N MET A 135 3.98 -12.27 -9.77
CA MET A 135 4.20 -11.48 -8.56
C MET A 135 5.04 -12.28 -7.57
N GLU A 136 6.33 -11.98 -7.47
CA GLU A 136 7.15 -12.58 -6.42
C GLU A 136 6.86 -11.96 -5.06
N LEU A 137 6.68 -12.81 -4.05
CA LEU A 137 6.42 -12.41 -2.69
C LEU A 137 7.72 -12.40 -1.89
N VAL A 138 8.02 -11.26 -1.28
CA VAL A 138 9.21 -11.07 -0.45
C VAL A 138 8.81 -11.19 1.01
N GLY A 139 9.35 -12.19 1.69
CA GLY A 139 9.04 -12.49 3.08
C GLY A 139 9.06 -13.99 3.35
N ASP A 140 8.76 -14.35 4.60
CA ASP A 140 8.65 -15.74 5.01
C ASP A 140 7.19 -16.18 4.92
N PHE A 141 6.87 -16.96 3.88
CA PHE A 141 5.54 -17.49 3.63
C PHE A 141 5.53 -19.02 3.64
N THR A 142 4.47 -19.60 4.18
CA THR A 142 4.27 -21.06 4.19
C THR A 142 3.47 -21.49 2.96
N PRO A 143 3.94 -22.47 2.16
CA PRO A 143 3.14 -23.00 1.06
C PRO A 143 1.75 -23.47 1.53
N GLY A 144 0.72 -23.15 0.75
CA GLY A 144 -0.68 -23.52 1.00
C GLY A 144 -1.47 -22.59 1.90
N GLU A 145 -0.83 -21.62 2.55
CA GLU A 145 -1.55 -20.61 3.32
C GLU A 145 -2.34 -19.65 2.40
N SER A 146 -3.37 -19.02 2.96
CA SER A 146 -4.25 -18.07 2.28
C SER A 146 -3.46 -16.85 1.80
N PHE A 147 -3.52 -16.55 0.50
CA PHE A 147 -2.81 -15.41 -0.05
C PHE A 147 -3.31 -14.09 0.54
N ILE A 148 -4.64 -13.92 0.68
CA ILE A 148 -5.21 -12.67 1.18
C ILE A 148 -4.85 -12.40 2.64
N ASP A 149 -4.73 -13.44 3.46
CA ASP A 149 -4.33 -13.31 4.86
C ASP A 149 -2.84 -12.96 4.94
N SER A 150 -2.01 -13.67 4.18
CA SER A 150 -0.55 -13.50 4.21
C SER A 150 -0.05 -12.14 3.72
N VAL A 151 -0.75 -11.53 2.76
CA VAL A 151 -0.34 -10.23 2.20
C VAL A 151 -1.16 -9.04 2.71
N GLY A 152 -2.00 -9.26 3.73
CA GLY A 152 -2.80 -8.19 4.36
C GLY A 152 -3.89 -7.63 3.44
N LEU A 153 -4.51 -8.48 2.62
CA LEU A 153 -5.68 -8.13 1.80
C LEU A 153 -7.01 -8.60 2.42
N ASN A 154 -6.96 -9.37 3.52
CA ASN A 154 -8.11 -9.68 4.34
C ASN A 154 -8.50 -8.48 5.22
N ASP A 155 -9.00 -7.45 4.55
CA ASP A 155 -9.47 -6.20 5.16
C ASP A 155 -10.75 -5.74 4.45
N PHE A 156 -11.38 -4.72 5.03
CA PHE A 156 -12.54 -4.04 4.48
C PHE A 156 -12.26 -2.54 4.38
N THR A 157 -12.49 -2.00 3.19
CA THR A 157 -12.46 -0.56 2.92
C THR A 157 -13.86 0.00 3.11
N LEU A 158 -14.00 0.93 4.06
CA LEU A 158 -15.22 1.69 4.30
C LEU A 158 -15.12 3.02 3.55
N ASP A 159 -16.06 3.33 2.65
CA ASP A 159 -16.16 4.65 2.03
C ASP A 159 -17.03 5.57 2.89
N VAL A 160 -16.38 6.35 3.74
CA VAL A 160 -17.03 7.25 4.69
C VAL A 160 -17.37 8.59 4.01
N GLU A 161 -18.64 8.98 4.01
CA GLU A 161 -19.05 10.30 3.56
C GLU A 161 -18.60 11.37 4.58
N VAL A 162 -17.78 12.31 4.13
CA VAL A 162 -17.25 13.39 4.98
C VAL A 162 -17.77 14.73 4.50
N THR A 163 -18.51 15.42 5.38
CA THR A 163 -19.05 16.75 5.12
C THR A 163 -17.95 17.83 5.18
N ALA A 164 -18.14 18.94 4.46
CA ALA A 164 -17.11 19.98 4.31
C ALA A 164 -16.65 20.63 5.63
N ASN A 165 -17.48 20.58 6.68
CA ASN A 165 -17.14 21.08 8.02
C ASN A 165 -16.41 20.05 8.89
N ARG A 166 -16.16 18.83 8.40
CA ARG A 166 -15.53 17.71 9.12
C ARG A 166 -14.19 17.28 8.51
N GLY A 167 -13.35 18.25 8.18
CA GLY A 167 -11.99 17.98 7.68
C GLY A 167 -11.14 17.12 8.62
N ASP A 168 -11.48 17.09 9.92
CA ASP A 168 -10.88 16.20 10.91
C ASP A 168 -11.06 14.71 10.58
N LEU A 169 -12.14 14.34 9.89
CA LEU A 169 -12.45 12.96 9.50
C LEU A 169 -11.74 12.51 8.20
N LEU A 170 -10.92 13.35 7.58
CA LEU A 170 -10.13 12.99 6.39
C LEU A 170 -8.86 12.21 6.76
N SER A 171 -8.91 11.41 7.83
CA SER A 171 -7.80 10.59 8.32
C SER A 171 -8.30 9.42 9.17
N HIS A 172 -7.49 8.36 9.25
CA HIS A 172 -7.78 7.21 10.09
C HIS A 172 -7.81 7.60 11.57
N VAL A 173 -6.89 8.46 12.05
CA VAL A 173 -6.92 8.96 13.43
C VAL A 173 -8.15 9.80 13.72
N GLY A 174 -8.61 10.61 12.76
CA GLY A 174 -9.84 11.39 12.88
C GLY A 174 -11.07 10.51 13.06
N ILE A 175 -11.22 9.52 12.20
CA ILE A 175 -12.33 8.55 12.25
C ILE A 175 -12.22 7.66 13.49
N ALA A 176 -11.03 7.19 13.83
CA ALA A 176 -10.75 6.45 15.06
C ALA A 176 -11.14 7.24 16.31
N ARG A 177 -10.90 8.57 16.33
CA ARG A 177 -11.32 9.44 17.44
C ARG A 177 -12.84 9.48 17.60
N GLU A 178 -13.56 9.56 16.49
CA GLU A 178 -15.02 9.56 16.45
C GLU A 178 -15.59 8.23 16.97
N LEU A 179 -14.95 7.12 16.63
CA LEU A 179 -15.29 5.78 17.12
C LEU A 179 -14.92 5.57 18.59
N ALA A 180 -13.74 6.00 19.03
CA ALA A 180 -13.25 5.83 20.39
C ALA A 180 -14.11 6.58 21.42
N ALA A 181 -14.69 7.73 21.04
CA ALA A 181 -15.65 8.47 21.87
C ALA A 181 -16.91 7.66 22.22
N ALA A 182 -17.17 6.54 21.54
CA ALA A 182 -18.28 5.62 21.81
C ALA A 182 -18.08 4.70 23.02
N GLY A 183 -16.85 4.51 23.51
CA GLY A 183 -16.58 3.57 24.59
C GLY A 183 -15.10 3.48 24.96
N GLU A 184 -14.68 4.33 25.92
CA GLU A 184 -13.46 4.24 26.77
C GLU A 184 -12.10 3.85 26.13
N GLY A 185 -11.98 3.81 24.81
CA GLY A 185 -10.75 3.50 24.09
C GLY A 185 -9.85 4.73 23.97
N ARG A 186 -8.54 4.53 24.13
CA ARG A 186 -7.53 5.53 23.76
C ARG A 186 -7.11 5.29 22.32
N ILE A 187 -6.81 6.37 21.60
CA ILE A 187 -6.15 6.24 20.30
C ILE A 187 -4.70 5.88 20.57
N GLU A 188 -4.26 4.76 20.01
CA GLU A 188 -2.88 4.31 20.08
C GLU A 188 -2.32 4.24 18.66
N LEU A 189 -1.23 4.96 18.40
CA LEU A 189 -0.57 4.86 17.11
C LEU A 189 0.18 3.52 17.07
N PRO A 190 -0.04 2.68 16.04
CA PRO A 190 0.67 1.43 15.91
C PRO A 190 2.17 1.67 15.74
N GLU A 191 2.98 0.82 16.35
CA GLU A 191 4.43 0.85 16.12
C GLU A 191 4.74 0.63 14.63
N ILE A 192 5.70 1.38 14.10
CA ILE A 192 6.19 1.17 12.74
C ILE A 192 7.14 -0.04 12.77
N PRO A 193 6.86 -1.13 12.03
CA PRO A 193 7.74 -2.28 11.97
C PRO A 193 9.14 -1.90 11.48
N ASP A 194 10.17 -2.41 12.16
CA ASP A 194 11.58 -2.04 11.95
C ASP A 194 11.86 -0.53 12.10
N GLY A 195 10.96 0.20 12.75
CA GLY A 195 11.14 1.60 13.09
C GLY A 195 12.29 1.75 14.07
N SER A 196 13.26 2.60 13.73
CA SER A 196 14.30 3.02 14.65
C SER A 196 14.02 4.44 15.13
N ASP A 197 14.23 4.69 16.43
CA ASP A 197 14.30 6.05 16.94
C ASP A 197 15.46 6.78 16.26
N LEU A 198 15.13 7.74 15.40
CA LEU A 198 16.12 8.61 14.80
C LEU A 198 16.30 9.83 15.72
N PRO A 199 17.54 10.18 16.11
CA PRO A 199 17.77 11.40 16.87
C PRO A 199 17.36 12.61 16.00
N LEU A 200 16.31 13.31 16.43
CA LEU A 200 15.81 14.49 15.74
C LEU A 200 16.51 15.74 16.29
N GLY A 201 17.39 16.33 15.48
CA GLY A 201 17.82 17.71 15.66
C GLY A 201 16.82 18.63 14.98
N TYR A 202 16.26 19.60 15.71
CA TYR A 202 15.38 20.61 15.13
C TYR A 202 15.93 22.00 15.39
N GLN A 203 15.68 22.89 14.42
CA GLN A 203 15.86 24.33 14.58
C GLN A 203 14.58 25.02 14.18
N THR A 204 14.26 26.09 14.90
CA THR A 204 13.07 26.91 14.67
C THR A 204 13.50 28.35 14.49
N GLY A 205 13.01 29.00 13.45
CA GLY A 205 13.25 30.40 13.15
C GLY A 205 12.05 31.01 12.43
N ALA A 206 11.97 32.32 12.45
CA ALA A 206 10.97 33.10 11.71
C ALA A 206 11.62 34.42 11.23
N PRO A 207 11.50 34.81 9.95
CA PRO A 207 10.77 34.13 8.86
C PRO A 207 11.61 33.04 8.15
N GLU A 208 12.88 32.89 8.52
CA GLU A 208 13.83 31.97 7.90
C GLU A 208 14.56 31.13 8.96
N VAL A 209 14.89 29.89 8.59
CA VAL A 209 15.73 28.99 9.38
C VAL A 209 16.68 28.23 8.45
N GLU A 210 17.92 28.04 8.86
CA GLU A 210 18.91 27.24 8.14
C GLU A 210 19.40 26.11 9.04
N HIS A 211 19.24 24.86 8.61
CA HIS A 211 19.72 23.71 9.34
C HIS A 211 20.44 22.73 8.41
N THR A 212 21.63 22.27 8.80
CA THR A 212 22.42 21.29 8.05
C THR A 212 22.68 21.65 6.58
N GLY A 213 22.84 22.95 6.28
CA GLY A 213 23.08 23.46 4.92
C GLY A 213 21.82 23.49 4.05
N PHE A 214 20.63 23.49 4.64
CA PHE A 214 19.37 23.70 3.93
C PHE A 214 18.56 24.80 4.62
N SER A 215 18.01 25.74 3.85
CA SER A 215 17.20 26.84 4.39
C SER A 215 15.73 26.78 4.00
N VAL A 216 14.87 27.25 4.89
CA VAL A 216 13.44 27.45 4.62
C VAL A 216 13.12 28.89 4.98
N ARG A 217 12.53 29.62 4.02
CA ARG A 217 12.03 30.99 4.22
C ARG A 217 10.56 31.09 3.84
N ILE A 218 9.77 31.72 4.71
CA ILE A 218 8.37 32.07 4.45
C ILE A 218 8.30 33.56 4.16
N GLU A 219 7.93 33.95 2.93
CA GLU A 219 7.79 35.36 2.54
C GLU A 219 6.35 35.86 2.70
N ASP A 220 5.36 34.97 2.65
CA ASP A 220 3.94 35.32 2.85
C ASP A 220 3.33 34.53 4.02
N GLU A 221 3.57 35.02 5.23
CA GLU A 221 3.09 34.43 6.47
C GLU A 221 1.55 34.43 6.60
N ASN A 222 0.83 35.21 5.78
CA ASN A 222 -0.64 35.21 5.79
C ASN A 222 -1.22 33.98 5.08
N LEU A 223 -0.47 33.38 4.15
CA LEU A 223 -0.88 32.17 3.43
C LEU A 223 -0.23 30.91 3.99
N CYS A 224 0.95 31.03 4.59
CA CYS A 224 1.67 29.90 5.17
C CYS A 224 2.16 30.27 6.58
N HIS A 225 1.44 29.81 7.60
CA HIS A 225 1.80 30.09 8.99
C HIS A 225 2.93 29.19 9.52
N ARG A 226 3.21 28.06 8.85
CA ARG A 226 4.22 27.10 9.27
C ARG A 226 4.69 26.27 8.07
N TYR A 227 6.00 26.13 7.95
CA TYR A 227 6.65 25.18 7.06
C TYR A 227 7.68 24.40 7.85
N ILE A 228 7.70 23.07 7.68
CA ILE A 228 8.67 22.17 8.31
C ILE A 228 9.36 21.40 7.19
N GLY A 229 10.69 21.41 7.18
CA GLY A 229 11.51 20.62 6.28
C GLY A 229 12.39 19.64 7.06
N ALA A 230 12.63 18.47 6.50
CA ALA A 230 13.58 17.48 7.01
C ALA A 230 14.45 16.99 5.85
N VAL A 231 15.77 16.96 6.07
CA VAL A 231 16.73 16.45 5.09
C VAL A 231 17.08 15.01 5.44
N ILE A 232 16.72 14.07 4.56
CA ILE A 232 17.02 12.64 4.72
C ILE A 232 17.98 12.25 3.60
N ARG A 233 19.15 11.72 3.96
CA ARG A 233 20.20 11.32 3.00
C ARG A 233 20.37 9.81 2.97
N GLY A 234 20.85 9.30 1.84
CA GLY A 234 21.10 7.85 1.67
C GLY A 234 19.83 7.03 1.41
N VAL A 235 18.72 7.67 1.02
CA VAL A 235 17.48 6.98 0.68
C VAL A 235 17.65 6.27 -0.66
N SER A 236 17.37 4.97 -0.68
CA SER A 236 17.21 4.20 -1.92
C SER A 236 15.73 4.06 -2.24
N VAL A 237 15.31 4.52 -3.43
CA VAL A 237 13.92 4.38 -3.89
C VAL A 237 13.69 2.93 -4.33
N LYS A 238 12.73 2.26 -3.69
CA LYS A 238 12.40 0.85 -3.91
C LYS A 238 10.92 0.61 -3.56
N PRO A 239 10.36 -0.57 -3.87
CA PRO A 239 9.03 -0.93 -3.38
C PRO A 239 8.93 -0.82 -1.86
N SER A 240 7.77 -0.38 -1.38
CA SER A 240 7.46 -0.28 0.06
C SER A 240 7.43 -1.65 0.74
N PRO A 241 7.65 -1.73 2.06
CA PRO A 241 7.44 -2.99 2.79
C PRO A 241 5.98 -3.45 2.71
N GLY A 242 5.75 -4.76 2.84
CA GLY A 242 4.44 -5.38 2.63
C GLY A 242 3.34 -4.78 3.50
N TRP A 243 3.61 -4.52 4.78
CA TRP A 243 2.65 -3.93 5.72
C TRP A 243 2.17 -2.54 5.27
N LEU A 244 3.07 -1.71 4.72
CA LEU A 244 2.75 -0.36 4.26
C LEU A 244 1.89 -0.43 3.00
N GLN A 245 2.25 -1.33 2.07
CA GLN A 245 1.45 -1.55 0.88
C GLN A 245 0.04 -2.06 1.22
N ALA A 246 -0.08 -2.95 2.21
CA ALA A 246 -1.37 -3.48 2.68
C ALA A 246 -2.26 -2.36 3.24
N ARG A 247 -1.74 -1.51 4.15
CA ARG A 247 -2.50 -0.38 4.70
C ARG A 247 -2.95 0.60 3.62
N LEU A 248 -2.08 0.93 2.66
CA LEU A 248 -2.47 1.82 1.56
C LEU A 248 -3.59 1.21 0.71
N ARG A 249 -3.50 -0.08 0.37
CA ARG A 249 -4.57 -0.78 -0.36
C ARG A 249 -5.88 -0.83 0.44
N GLY A 250 -5.81 -1.09 1.74
CA GLY A 250 -6.96 -1.06 2.65
C GLY A 250 -7.66 0.30 2.70
N ALA A 251 -6.91 1.38 2.52
CA ALA A 251 -7.43 2.74 2.36
C ALA A 251 -7.76 3.13 0.89
N GLY A 252 -7.79 2.17 -0.04
CA GLY A 252 -8.08 2.40 -1.46
C GLY A 252 -6.97 3.12 -2.25
N ALA A 253 -5.78 3.28 -1.68
CA ALA A 253 -4.62 3.88 -2.34
C ALA A 253 -3.75 2.82 -3.00
N ARG A 254 -3.21 3.14 -4.18
CA ARG A 254 -2.26 2.27 -4.89
C ARG A 254 -0.83 2.56 -4.43
N PRO A 255 -0.08 1.57 -3.92
CA PRO A 255 1.34 1.74 -3.61
C PRO A 255 2.18 2.05 -4.85
N VAL A 256 3.20 2.88 -4.69
CA VAL A 256 4.09 3.35 -5.76
C VAL A 256 5.55 3.04 -5.44
N ASN A 257 6.09 3.64 -4.38
CA ASN A 257 7.43 3.40 -3.87
C ASN A 257 7.55 3.89 -2.43
N ASN A 258 8.59 3.46 -1.72
CA ASN A 258 8.81 3.76 -0.30
C ASN A 258 8.83 5.24 0.09
N VAL A 259 9.08 6.17 -0.84
CA VAL A 259 9.07 7.61 -0.55
C VAL A 259 7.66 8.19 -0.67
N VAL A 260 6.99 7.96 -1.80
CA VAL A 260 5.62 8.44 -2.04
C VAL A 260 4.65 7.78 -1.06
N ASP A 261 4.81 6.49 -0.83
CA ASP A 261 3.95 5.70 0.04
C ASP A 261 4.08 6.14 1.50
N ALA A 262 5.27 6.53 1.96
CA ALA A 262 5.46 7.07 3.31
C ALA A 262 4.71 8.40 3.49
N THR A 263 4.75 9.30 2.50
CA THR A 263 3.98 10.56 2.57
C THR A 263 2.47 10.33 2.51
N ASN A 264 2.00 9.40 1.69
CA ASN A 264 0.59 9.03 1.61
C ASN A 264 0.11 8.36 2.90
N TYR A 265 0.95 7.53 3.51
CA TYR A 265 0.67 6.89 4.77
C TYR A 265 0.42 7.92 5.88
N VAL A 266 1.33 8.89 6.05
CA VAL A 266 1.16 9.95 7.05
C VAL A 266 -0.08 10.81 6.78
N LEU A 267 -0.37 11.12 5.51
CA LEU A 267 -1.60 11.80 5.12
C LEU A 267 -2.83 11.00 5.55
N LEU A 268 -2.89 9.72 5.21
CA LEU A 268 -4.05 8.87 5.49
C LEU A 268 -4.18 8.57 6.99
N GLU A 269 -3.07 8.45 7.73
CA GLU A 269 -3.08 8.19 9.17
C GLU A 269 -3.48 9.43 9.96
N LEU A 270 -2.78 10.54 9.76
CA LEU A 270 -2.84 11.73 10.62
C LEU A 270 -3.62 12.89 10.00
N GLY A 271 -3.97 12.83 8.72
CA GLY A 271 -4.65 13.91 8.01
C GLY A 271 -3.72 15.05 7.59
N GLN A 272 -2.40 14.81 7.60
CA GLN A 272 -1.40 15.82 7.27
C GLN A 272 -0.78 15.54 5.89
N PRO A 273 -1.13 16.31 4.84
CA PRO A 273 -0.47 16.20 3.55
C PRO A 273 1.03 16.48 3.68
N MET A 274 1.84 15.61 3.08
CA MET A 274 3.29 15.75 3.01
C MET A 274 3.76 15.65 1.57
N HIS A 275 4.95 16.18 1.31
CA HIS A 275 5.58 16.07 0.01
C HIS A 275 7.08 15.82 0.17
N ALA A 276 7.64 15.02 -0.72
CA ALA A 276 9.07 14.75 -0.78
C ALA A 276 9.66 15.37 -2.05
N PHE A 277 10.75 16.10 -1.89
CA PHE A 277 11.51 16.68 -3.00
C PHE A 277 12.82 15.92 -3.17
N ASP A 278 13.28 15.75 -4.42
CA ASP A 278 14.67 15.36 -4.66
C ASP A 278 15.57 16.55 -4.33
N LEU A 279 16.38 16.38 -3.28
CA LEU A 279 17.27 17.43 -2.79
C LEU A 279 18.32 17.85 -3.84
N SER A 280 18.70 16.98 -4.78
CA SER A 280 19.63 17.39 -5.84
C SER A 280 19.01 18.32 -6.87
N GLU A 281 17.68 18.29 -7.01
CA GLU A 281 16.94 19.16 -7.93
C GLU A 281 16.58 20.52 -7.31
N LEU A 282 16.68 20.64 -5.98
CA LEU A 282 16.45 21.90 -5.25
C LEU A 282 17.64 22.85 -5.39
N ARG A 283 17.54 23.74 -6.37
CA ARG A 283 18.53 24.81 -6.61
C ARG A 283 18.66 25.71 -5.38
N GLY A 284 19.90 25.98 -4.98
CA GLY A 284 20.21 26.84 -3.84
C GLY A 284 20.06 26.18 -2.46
N GLN A 285 19.68 24.89 -2.41
CA GLN A 285 19.45 24.17 -1.14
C GLN A 285 18.48 24.91 -0.21
N SER A 286 17.45 25.52 -0.79
CA SER A 286 16.50 26.35 -0.06
C SER A 286 15.07 26.14 -0.56
N VAL A 287 14.10 26.26 0.34
CA VAL A 287 12.69 26.44 -0.01
C VAL A 287 12.27 27.86 0.34
N ILE A 288 11.66 28.53 -0.64
CA ILE A 288 11.11 29.88 -0.47
C ILE A 288 9.60 29.79 -0.70
N VAL A 289 8.82 29.96 0.35
CA VAL A 289 7.36 29.97 0.29
C VAL A 289 6.89 31.39 0.00
N ARG A 290 6.47 31.63 -1.24
CA ARG A 290 6.04 32.95 -1.72
C ARG A 290 4.92 32.82 -2.75
N ARG A 291 4.26 33.94 -3.06
CA ARG A 291 3.33 34.02 -4.20
C ARG A 291 4.09 33.89 -5.52
N ALA A 292 3.42 33.28 -6.50
CA ALA A 292 3.87 33.36 -7.88
C ALA A 292 3.85 34.82 -8.36
N SER A 293 4.88 35.21 -9.12
CA SER A 293 4.92 36.50 -9.78
C SER A 293 4.15 36.46 -11.10
N GLN A 294 3.75 37.61 -11.63
CA GLN A 294 3.08 37.66 -12.95
C GLN A 294 3.95 37.16 -14.12
N LYS A 295 5.26 37.04 -13.92
CA LYS A 295 6.20 36.51 -14.92
C LYS A 295 6.28 34.98 -14.90
N GLU A 296 5.73 34.34 -13.86
CA GLU A 296 5.66 32.89 -13.70
C GLU A 296 4.28 32.41 -14.17
N ALA A 297 4.06 32.47 -15.48
CA ALA A 297 2.77 32.14 -16.10
C ALA A 297 2.52 30.62 -16.20
N GLU A 298 3.57 29.81 -16.07
CA GLU A 298 3.52 28.36 -16.29
C GLU A 298 4.23 27.62 -15.15
N PHE A 299 3.60 26.53 -14.69
CA PHE A 299 4.18 25.58 -13.74
C PHE A 299 3.77 24.18 -14.18
N LYS A 300 4.76 23.31 -14.42
CA LYS A 300 4.53 21.92 -14.80
C LYS A 300 4.43 21.07 -13.53
N THR A 301 3.30 20.42 -13.34
CA THR A 301 3.06 19.48 -12.24
C THR A 301 3.62 18.09 -12.58
N LEU A 302 3.58 17.18 -11.60
CA LEU A 302 4.13 15.83 -11.73
C LEU A 302 3.44 14.96 -12.79
N ASP A 303 2.23 15.33 -13.21
CA ASP A 303 1.37 14.60 -14.15
C ASP A 303 1.58 14.98 -15.62
N GLY A 304 2.37 16.02 -15.92
CA GLY A 304 2.77 16.35 -17.30
C GLY A 304 2.44 17.76 -17.73
#